data_AF-A0A512IJK3-F1
#
_entry.id   AF-A0A512IJK3-F1
#
_cell.length_a   1.000
_cell.length_b   1.000
_cell.length_c   1.000
_cell.angle_alpha   90.00
_cell.angle_beta   90.00
_cell.angle_gamma   90.00
#
_symmetry.space_group_name_H-M   'P 1'
#
loop_
_entity.id
_entity.type
_entity.pdbx_description
1 polymer ?
#
loop_
_entity_poly.entity_id
_entity_poly.type
_entity_poly.pdbx_seq_one_letter_code
_entity_poly.pdbx_strand_id
1 'polypeptide(L)'
;MNMIVAEPAQKAAAIPANAAALRCRMIEETDRDAVVALLCKGFSGRSEAHWRRGLERHIARGVPDGVPRYGYLLERDGAVVGVLLTLYTRIEDGAGSHLRCNLSSWYVEPAVRAAATLLDGRAMRDKSVTYLNISPTVHTRAMHRARGFRAYADGQLLAAPALSRIRRGQRVETLADANLALLPPREQAIARDHAGYGCLVLVCREGNAAQAVVLQPHRIKALPRWSASPTLPCYQLVYGPAGETLGRWLGALGRHLLFRHGIPLLFLDANGPMPGVVGRYIHDRAPRYAKGPHPVPVGDLSYTEQVLFGE
;
A
#
# COMPACT_ATOMS: atom_id res chain seq x y z
N MET A 1 79.25 20.23 29.39
CA MET A 1 78.29 20.92 30.27
C MET A 1 76.97 21.01 29.50
N ASN A 2 75.95 20.31 30.00
CA ASN A 2 74.56 20.17 29.51
C ASN A 2 74.34 19.56 28.12
N MET A 3 73.36 18.69 27.84
CA MET A 3 72.54 17.69 28.56
C MET A 3 71.44 17.30 27.54
N ILE A 4 71.29 15.99 27.26
CA ILE A 4 70.04 15.28 26.92
C ILE A 4 69.42 15.39 25.49
N VAL A 5 69.64 14.30 24.72
CA VAL A 5 68.69 13.37 24.04
C VAL A 5 67.42 13.90 23.33
N ALA A 6 67.26 13.57 22.03
CA ALA A 6 66.22 12.64 21.50
C ALA A 6 66.23 12.56 19.96
N GLU A 7 66.42 11.35 19.42
CA GLU A 7 66.17 10.96 18.01
C GLU A 7 64.68 10.65 17.76
N PRO A 8 64.22 10.49 16.50
CA PRO A 8 63.02 11.14 15.99
C PRO A 8 61.73 10.33 16.21
N ALA A 9 60.67 11.01 16.64
CA ALA A 9 59.33 10.44 16.63
C ALA A 9 58.65 10.71 15.28
N GLN A 10 58.67 9.69 14.43
CA GLN A 10 57.78 9.51 13.28
C GLN A 10 56.33 9.71 13.73
N LYS A 11 55.66 10.77 13.25
CA LYS A 11 54.26 11.03 13.57
C LYS A 11 53.41 10.96 12.30
N ALA A 12 53.03 9.73 11.96
CA ALA A 12 51.78 9.47 11.27
C ALA A 12 50.98 8.49 12.14
N ALA A 13 50.03 9.01 12.91
CA ALA A 13 49.01 8.22 13.56
C ALA A 13 47.71 9.04 13.64
N ALA A 14 46.84 8.71 12.70
CA ALA A 14 45.38 8.76 12.69
C ALA A 14 44.66 10.00 13.29
N ILE A 15 43.96 10.69 12.40
CA ILE A 15 42.69 11.37 12.71
C ILE A 15 41.78 10.32 13.38
N PRO A 16 41.24 10.53 14.60
CA PRO A 16 40.20 9.65 15.10
C PRO A 16 38.93 9.91 14.29
N ALA A 17 38.65 9.01 13.36
CA ALA A 17 37.42 8.98 12.60
C ALA A 17 36.25 8.56 13.50
N ASN A 18 35.43 9.54 13.85
CA ASN A 18 33.97 9.49 13.87
C ASN A 18 33.30 8.36 14.67
N ALA A 19 32.68 8.69 15.81
CA ALA A 19 31.53 7.93 16.29
C ALA A 19 30.49 7.90 15.15
N ALA A 20 30.21 6.73 14.58
CA ALA A 20 29.44 6.62 13.35
C ALA A 20 28.06 7.27 13.49
N ALA A 21 27.88 8.41 12.82
CA ALA A 21 26.62 9.13 12.81
C ALA A 21 25.53 8.27 12.14
N LEU A 22 24.35 8.23 12.74
CA LEU A 22 23.17 7.66 12.10
C LEU A 22 22.84 8.47 10.83
N ARG A 23 22.76 7.81 9.67
CA ARG A 23 22.50 8.44 8.38
C ARG A 23 21.12 8.06 7.85
N CYS A 24 20.39 9.04 7.33
CA CYS A 24 19.12 8.82 6.62
C CYS A 24 19.33 9.13 5.13
N ARG A 25 19.20 8.12 4.26
CA ARG A 25 19.41 8.24 2.81
C ARG A 25 18.39 7.44 2.01
N MET A 26 18.35 7.67 0.70
CA MET A 26 17.52 6.85 -0.20
C MET A 26 18.08 5.42 -0.27
N ILE A 27 17.18 4.46 -0.46
CA ILE A 27 17.52 3.07 -0.73
C ILE A 27 17.99 2.96 -2.19
N GLU A 28 19.16 2.36 -2.38
CA GLU A 28 19.75 2.04 -3.67
C GLU A 28 19.54 0.56 -4.02
N GLU A 29 19.79 0.17 -5.27
CA GLU A 29 19.61 -1.22 -5.71
C GLU A 29 20.53 -2.18 -4.93
N THR A 30 21.74 -1.74 -4.59
CA THR A 30 22.72 -2.51 -3.80
C THR A 30 22.29 -2.77 -2.37
N ASP A 31 21.35 -1.98 -1.83
CA ASP A 31 20.84 -2.16 -0.46
C ASP A 31 19.75 -3.24 -0.38
N ARG A 32 19.28 -3.77 -1.52
CA ARG A 32 18.07 -4.59 -1.61
C ARG A 32 18.09 -5.78 -0.65
N ASP A 33 19.19 -6.52 -0.57
CA ASP A 33 19.30 -7.69 0.30
C ASP A 33 19.27 -7.30 1.79
N ALA A 34 19.97 -6.24 2.18
CA ALA A 34 19.97 -5.74 3.55
C ALA A 34 18.58 -5.21 3.96
N VAL A 35 17.89 -4.51 3.05
CA VAL A 35 16.52 -4.05 3.25
C VAL A 35 15.55 -5.21 3.44
N VAL A 36 15.63 -6.23 2.58
CA VAL A 36 14.78 -7.43 2.69
C VAL A 36 15.04 -8.16 4.01
N ALA A 37 16.30 -8.34 4.41
CA ALA A 37 16.65 -8.96 5.68
C ALA A 37 16.07 -8.19 6.88
N LEU A 38 16.17 -6.86 6.86
CA LEU A 38 15.60 -6.00 7.90
C LEU A 38 14.06 -6.09 7.93
N LEU A 39 13.41 -6.14 6.77
CA LEU A 39 11.96 -6.30 6.67
C LEU A 39 11.50 -7.67 7.21
N CYS A 40 12.21 -8.76 6.92
CA CYS A 40 11.93 -10.06 7.51
C CYS A 40 12.04 -10.04 9.04
N LYS A 41 13.03 -9.31 9.59
CA LYS A 41 13.17 -9.11 11.03
C LYS A 41 12.00 -8.33 11.62
N GLY A 42 11.53 -7.28 10.93
CA GLY A 42 10.44 -6.42 11.41
C GLY A 42 9.04 -6.99 11.23
N PHE A 43 8.86 -7.88 10.26
CA PHE A 43 7.56 -8.42 9.86
C PHE A 43 7.64 -9.95 9.75
N SER A 44 7.74 -10.63 10.91
CA SER A 44 7.97 -12.08 11.01
C SER A 44 6.92 -12.97 10.31
N GLY A 45 5.73 -12.44 10.01
CA GLY A 45 4.70 -13.13 9.23
C GLY A 45 4.96 -13.15 7.71
N ARG A 46 6.03 -12.50 7.22
CA ARG A 46 6.33 -12.33 5.80
C ARG A 46 7.69 -12.93 5.45
N SER A 47 7.72 -13.77 4.42
CA SER A 47 8.94 -14.41 3.95
C SER A 47 9.80 -13.47 3.09
N GLU A 48 11.07 -13.82 2.94
CA GLU A 48 12.00 -13.15 2.02
C GLU A 48 11.43 -13.11 0.59
N ALA A 49 10.92 -14.25 0.11
CA ALA A 49 10.32 -14.36 -1.21
C ALA A 49 9.10 -13.44 -1.39
N HIS A 50 8.32 -13.20 -0.32
CA HIS A 50 7.22 -12.24 -0.34
C HIS A 50 7.75 -10.81 -0.60
N TRP A 51 8.78 -10.38 0.13
CA TRP A 51 9.37 -9.04 -0.04
C TRP A 51 10.00 -8.86 -1.42
N ARG A 52 10.76 -9.86 -1.89
CA ARG A 52 11.41 -9.80 -3.21
C ARG A 52 10.39 -9.66 -4.34
N ARG A 53 9.30 -10.45 -4.33
CA ARG A 53 8.22 -10.34 -5.32
C ARG A 53 7.53 -8.98 -5.29
N GLY A 54 7.26 -8.43 -4.11
CA GLY A 54 6.61 -7.12 -4.00
C GLY A 54 7.50 -5.99 -4.50
N LEU A 55 8.80 -6.01 -4.18
CA LEU A 55 9.78 -5.06 -4.71
C LEU A 55 9.93 -5.18 -6.23
N GLU A 56 9.96 -6.40 -6.77
CA GLU A 56 10.00 -6.64 -8.23
C GLU A 56 8.79 -6.03 -8.93
N ARG A 57 7.58 -6.28 -8.43
CA ARG A 57 6.35 -5.67 -8.98
C ARG A 57 6.38 -4.15 -8.90
N HIS A 58 6.85 -3.61 -7.77
CA HIS A 58 6.97 -2.16 -7.57
C HIS A 58 7.92 -1.51 -8.58
N ILE A 59 9.01 -2.18 -8.97
CA ILE A 59 9.93 -1.66 -9.98
C ILE A 59 9.40 -1.87 -11.39
N ALA A 60 8.87 -3.05 -11.69
CA ALA A 60 8.42 -3.42 -13.03
C ALA A 60 7.33 -2.49 -13.58
N ARG A 61 6.53 -1.85 -12.70
CA ARG A 61 5.46 -0.92 -13.10
C ARG A 61 5.94 0.44 -13.61
N GLY A 62 7.23 0.74 -13.51
CA GLY A 62 7.77 2.07 -13.77
C GLY A 62 7.50 3.02 -12.61
N VAL A 63 8.50 3.23 -11.75
CA VAL A 63 8.45 4.25 -10.70
C VAL A 63 8.58 5.62 -11.37
N PRO A 64 7.75 6.64 -11.01
CA PRO A 64 7.88 7.98 -11.57
C PRO A 64 9.29 8.55 -11.43
N ASP A 65 9.70 9.41 -12.36
CA ASP A 65 11.00 10.08 -12.28
C ASP A 65 11.05 11.08 -11.12
N GLY A 66 12.25 11.34 -10.58
CA GLY A 66 12.50 12.36 -9.56
C GLY A 66 12.06 12.01 -8.14
N VAL A 67 11.54 10.79 -7.90
CA VAL A 67 11.16 10.30 -6.56
C VAL A 67 12.03 9.11 -6.13
N PRO A 68 12.14 8.82 -4.83
CA PRO A 68 12.88 7.65 -4.35
C PRO A 68 12.35 6.35 -4.95
N ARG A 69 13.26 5.57 -5.55
CA ARG A 69 12.93 4.31 -6.23
C ARG A 69 12.27 3.29 -5.31
N TYR A 70 12.82 3.09 -4.11
CA TYR A 70 12.28 2.15 -3.11
C TYR A 70 11.79 2.84 -1.83
N GLY A 71 12.42 3.96 -1.48
CA GLY A 71 12.17 4.68 -0.24
C GLY A 71 13.46 5.09 0.45
N TYR A 72 13.45 5.08 1.78
CA TYR A 72 14.54 5.57 2.60
C TYR A 72 14.97 4.53 3.63
N LEU A 73 16.26 4.57 3.98
CA LEU A 73 16.83 3.75 5.02
C LEU A 73 17.56 4.58 6.07
N LEU A 74 17.69 3.99 7.26
CA LEU A 74 18.62 4.42 8.29
C LEU A 74 19.82 3.50 8.30
N GLU A 75 21.01 4.08 8.26
CA GLU A 75 22.29 3.38 8.28
C GLU A 75 23.08 3.80 9.51
N ARG A 76 23.66 2.82 10.21
CA ARG A 76 24.56 3.03 11.34
C ARG A 76 25.69 2.02 11.23
N ASP A 77 26.94 2.49 11.32
CA ASP A 77 28.12 1.62 11.23
C ASP A 77 28.13 0.73 9.96
N GLY A 78 27.61 1.25 8.83
CA GLY A 78 27.47 0.51 7.57
C GLY A 78 26.32 -0.51 7.52
N ALA A 79 25.58 -0.70 8.63
CA ALA A 79 24.44 -1.59 8.71
C ALA A 79 23.11 -0.84 8.51
N VAL A 80 22.18 -1.46 7.77
CA VAL A 80 20.81 -0.95 7.61
C VAL A 80 20.01 -1.28 8.87
N VAL A 81 19.60 -0.25 9.62
CA VAL A 81 18.93 -0.35 10.93
C VAL A 81 17.50 0.22 10.91
N GLY A 82 17.06 0.77 9.79
CA GLY A 82 15.70 1.25 9.59
C GLY A 82 15.35 1.35 8.11
N VAL A 83 14.07 1.21 7.81
CA VAL A 83 13.51 1.23 6.46
C VAL A 83 12.13 1.88 6.48
N LEU A 84 11.85 2.67 5.45
CA LEU A 84 10.52 3.13 5.08
C LEU A 84 10.39 2.99 3.55
N LEU A 85 9.57 2.06 3.10
CA LEU A 85 9.27 1.92 1.67
C LEU A 85 8.31 3.03 1.24
N THR A 86 8.49 3.55 0.04
CA THR A 86 7.63 4.59 -0.53
C THR A 86 7.18 4.19 -1.94
N LEU A 87 5.89 3.98 -2.10
CA LEU A 87 5.30 3.48 -3.34
C LEU A 87 4.65 4.65 -4.08
N TYR A 88 5.43 5.33 -4.91
CA TYR A 88 4.99 6.49 -5.69
C TYR A 88 4.24 6.07 -6.95
N THR A 89 3.11 6.70 -7.21
CA THR A 89 2.29 6.46 -8.40
C THR A 89 1.86 7.80 -8.95
N ARG A 90 1.95 7.95 -10.27
CA ARG A 90 1.38 9.09 -10.98
C ARG A 90 -0.10 8.84 -11.21
N ILE A 91 -0.91 9.77 -10.72
CA ILE A 91 -2.36 9.77 -10.87
C ILE A 91 -2.71 10.80 -11.94
N GLU A 92 -3.48 10.38 -12.92
CA GLU A 92 -4.09 11.25 -13.92
C GLU A 92 -5.59 11.28 -13.68
N ASP A 93 -6.15 12.44 -13.36
CA ASP A 93 -7.58 12.65 -13.21
C ASP A 93 -7.98 14.08 -13.58
N GLY A 94 -9.20 14.50 -13.24
CA GLY A 94 -9.73 15.82 -13.55
C GLY A 94 -8.95 16.99 -12.92
N ALA A 95 -8.13 16.74 -11.89
CA ALA A 95 -7.22 17.73 -11.31
C ALA A 95 -5.86 17.80 -12.04
N GLY A 96 -5.66 16.98 -13.08
CA GLY A 96 -4.42 16.85 -13.82
C GLY A 96 -3.52 15.74 -13.30
N SER A 97 -2.28 15.72 -13.80
CA SER A 97 -1.26 14.75 -13.39
C SER A 97 -0.64 15.16 -12.05
N HIS A 98 -0.71 14.28 -11.05
CA HIS A 98 -0.13 14.51 -9.73
C HIS A 98 0.42 13.21 -9.12
N LEU A 99 1.19 13.33 -8.04
CA LEU A 99 1.82 12.20 -7.37
C LEU A 99 1.06 11.77 -6.12
N ARG A 100 0.89 10.45 -5.98
CA ARG A 100 0.41 9.79 -4.77
C ARG A 100 1.48 8.84 -4.26
N CYS A 101 1.72 8.80 -2.96
CA CYS A 101 2.75 7.95 -2.35
C CYS A 101 2.17 7.14 -1.20
N ASN A 102 2.10 5.81 -1.31
CA ASN A 102 1.84 4.98 -0.14
C ASN A 102 3.12 4.79 0.68
N LEU A 103 3.10 5.28 1.91
CA LEU A 103 4.12 5.01 2.92
C LEU A 103 3.93 3.59 3.43
N SER A 104 4.91 2.74 3.18
CA SER A 104 4.80 1.29 3.32
C SER A 104 5.91 0.70 4.17
N SER A 105 5.61 -0.41 4.84
CA SER A 105 6.59 -1.28 5.52
C SER A 105 7.64 -0.52 6.35
N TRP A 106 7.16 0.32 7.27
CA TRP A 106 8.01 1.14 8.12
C TRP A 106 8.51 0.35 9.33
N TYR A 107 9.82 0.10 9.38
CA TYR A 107 10.45 -0.60 10.49
C TYR A 107 11.78 0.05 10.88
N VAL A 108 12.03 0.15 12.18
CA VAL A 108 13.30 0.62 12.74
C VAL A 108 13.65 -0.25 13.93
N GLU A 109 14.93 -0.65 14.01
CA GLU A 109 15.40 -1.47 15.11
C GLU A 109 15.13 -0.81 16.47
N PRO A 110 14.79 -1.61 17.52
CA PRO A 110 14.46 -1.06 18.83
C PRO A 110 15.49 -0.07 19.38
N ALA A 111 16.79 -0.36 19.19
CA ALA A 111 17.90 0.45 19.70
C ALA A 111 17.96 1.88 19.13
N VAL A 112 17.38 2.11 17.94
CA VAL A 112 17.38 3.42 17.27
C VAL A 112 15.97 3.89 16.90
N ARG A 113 14.94 3.33 17.54
CA ARG A 113 13.53 3.61 17.22
C ARG A 113 13.15 5.08 17.33
N ALA A 114 13.79 5.84 18.23
CA ALA A 114 13.59 7.28 18.34
C ALA A 114 13.88 8.05 17.03
N ALA A 115 14.77 7.50 16.19
CA ALA A 115 15.14 8.09 14.91
C ALA A 115 14.17 7.75 13.76
N ALA A 116 13.12 6.97 14.00
CA ALA A 116 12.12 6.66 12.98
C ALA A 116 11.50 7.92 12.37
N THR A 117 11.39 8.99 13.15
CA THR A 117 10.87 10.30 12.70
C THR A 117 11.76 10.99 11.67
N LEU A 118 13.01 10.55 11.48
CA LEU A 118 13.86 11.03 10.40
C LEU A 118 13.44 10.45 9.05
N LEU A 119 12.98 9.19 9.03
CA LEU A 119 12.49 8.54 7.80
C LEU A 119 11.19 9.19 7.33
N ASP A 120 10.22 9.34 8.22
CA ASP A 120 8.92 9.89 7.86
C ASP A 120 9.02 11.39 7.49
N GLY A 121 9.86 12.15 8.20
CA GLY A 121 10.16 13.54 7.90
C GLY A 121 10.88 13.70 6.56
N ARG A 122 11.79 12.78 6.19
CA ARG A 122 12.47 12.79 4.88
C ARG A 122 11.53 12.41 3.75
N ALA A 123 10.68 11.40 3.96
CA ALA A 123 9.74 10.92 2.95
C ALA A 123 8.66 11.95 2.60
N MET A 124 8.20 12.75 3.58
CA MET A 124 7.09 13.70 3.40
C MET A 124 7.51 15.17 3.23
N ARG A 125 8.71 15.41 2.69
CA ARG A 125 9.21 16.78 2.46
C ARG A 125 8.44 17.50 1.37
N ASP A 126 8.16 16.81 0.26
CA ASP A 126 7.43 17.39 -0.86
C ASP A 126 5.94 17.52 -0.52
N LYS A 127 5.44 18.76 -0.55
CA LYS A 127 4.04 19.09 -0.23
C LYS A 127 3.10 18.99 -1.41
N SER A 128 3.62 18.80 -2.63
CA SER A 128 2.80 18.55 -3.82
C SER A 128 2.25 17.12 -3.86
N VAL A 129 2.85 16.20 -3.10
CA VAL A 129 2.48 14.77 -3.08
C VAL A 129 1.36 14.51 -2.07
N THR A 130 0.41 13.65 -2.45
CA THR A 130 -0.55 13.04 -1.50
C THR A 130 -0.01 11.73 -0.94
N TYR A 131 0.31 11.70 0.34
CA TYR A 131 0.81 10.53 1.06
C TYR A 131 -0.32 9.71 1.67
N LEU A 132 -0.24 8.39 1.54
CA LEU A 132 -1.19 7.42 2.09
C LEU A 132 -0.53 6.57 3.16
N ASN A 133 -1.25 6.32 4.24
CA ASN A 133 -1.01 5.16 5.11
C ASN A 133 -2.29 4.32 5.12
N ILE A 134 -2.21 3.12 4.53
CA ILE A 134 -3.36 2.22 4.40
C ILE A 134 -3.37 1.11 5.44
N SER A 135 -2.30 0.90 6.20
CA SER A 135 -2.20 -0.14 7.22
C SER A 135 -1.72 0.41 8.59
N PRO A 136 -2.26 1.53 9.09
CA PRO A 136 -1.76 2.15 10.31
C PRO A 136 -1.99 1.23 11.51
N THR A 137 -0.91 0.92 12.22
CA THR A 137 -1.00 0.24 13.52
C THR A 137 -1.70 1.15 14.53
N VAL A 138 -2.46 0.57 15.47
CA VAL A 138 -3.25 1.33 16.45
C VAL A 138 -2.41 2.40 17.18
N HIS A 139 -1.18 2.04 17.55
CA HIS A 139 -0.26 2.91 18.28
C HIS A 139 0.35 4.05 17.42
N THR A 140 0.31 3.98 16.09
CA THR A 140 0.81 5.06 15.20
C THR A 140 -0.28 6.04 14.78
N ARG A 141 -1.56 5.74 15.01
CA ARG A 141 -2.69 6.58 14.56
C ARG A 141 -2.68 7.99 15.15
N ALA A 142 -2.45 8.13 16.46
CA ALA A 142 -2.38 9.43 17.13
C ALA A 142 -1.25 10.29 16.54
N MET A 143 -0.11 9.66 16.31
CA MET A 143 1.06 10.26 15.67
C MET A 143 0.77 10.71 14.22
N HIS A 144 0.08 9.88 13.43
CA HIS A 144 -0.31 10.27 12.06
C HIS A 144 -1.26 11.47 12.07
N ARG A 145 -2.27 11.47 12.94
CA ARG A 145 -3.20 12.61 13.09
C ARG A 145 -2.48 13.89 13.50
N ALA A 146 -1.58 13.82 14.49
CA ALA A 146 -0.74 14.96 14.90
C ALA A 146 0.14 15.50 13.76
N ARG A 147 0.54 14.64 12.82
CA ARG A 147 1.28 15.02 11.60
C ARG A 147 0.40 15.52 10.46
N GLY A 148 -0.90 15.70 10.67
CA GLY A 148 -1.84 16.23 9.68
C GLY A 148 -2.42 15.20 8.72
N PHE A 149 -2.27 13.90 9.00
CA PHE A 149 -3.04 12.89 8.27
C PHE A 149 -4.52 12.95 8.68
N ARG A 150 -5.40 12.81 7.71
CA ARG A 150 -6.85 12.70 7.90
C ARG A 150 -7.31 11.33 7.43
N ALA A 151 -8.26 10.74 8.15
CA ALA A 151 -8.89 9.52 7.69
C ALA A 151 -9.71 9.84 6.43
N TYR A 152 -9.54 9.04 5.38
CA TYR A 152 -10.42 9.07 4.21
C TYR A 152 -11.35 7.84 4.18
N ALA A 153 -10.97 6.76 4.85
CA ALA A 153 -11.84 5.64 5.17
C ALA A 153 -11.77 5.29 6.67
N ASP A 154 -12.91 5.33 7.35
CA ASP A 154 -13.02 5.12 8.82
C ASP A 154 -13.18 3.66 9.21
N GLY A 155 -13.45 2.77 8.25
CA GLY A 155 -13.63 1.36 8.50
C GLY A 155 -13.82 0.57 7.22
N GLN A 156 -14.35 -0.64 7.39
CA GLN A 156 -14.69 -1.51 6.28
C GLN A 156 -16.09 -2.08 6.41
N LEU A 157 -16.75 -2.25 5.26
CA LEU A 157 -17.99 -3.00 5.11
C LEU A 157 -17.66 -4.41 4.61
N LEU A 158 -18.02 -5.42 5.41
CA LEU A 158 -18.08 -6.80 4.95
C LEU A 158 -19.45 -7.01 4.30
N ALA A 159 -19.47 -7.02 2.96
CA ALA A 159 -20.68 -7.13 2.17
C ALA A 159 -20.97 -8.58 1.75
N ALA A 160 -22.25 -8.92 1.66
CA ALA A 160 -22.79 -10.09 0.96
C ALA A 160 -23.46 -9.61 -0.34
N PRO A 161 -22.66 -9.20 -1.35
CA PRO A 161 -23.15 -8.40 -2.47
C PRO A 161 -24.22 -9.11 -3.33
N ALA A 162 -24.22 -10.45 -3.40
CA ALA A 162 -25.22 -11.21 -4.15
C ALA A 162 -26.67 -11.01 -3.64
N LEU A 163 -26.82 -10.63 -2.37
CA LEU A 163 -28.12 -10.33 -1.75
C LEU A 163 -28.58 -8.89 -1.99
N SER A 164 -27.73 -8.06 -2.60
CA SER A 164 -28.06 -6.66 -2.92
C SER A 164 -28.92 -6.56 -4.19
N ARG A 165 -29.62 -5.42 -4.33
CA ARG A 165 -30.58 -5.16 -5.42
C ARG A 165 -29.90 -5.23 -6.80
N ILE A 166 -30.50 -5.95 -7.74
CA ILE A 166 -30.09 -5.94 -9.16
C ILE A 166 -30.71 -4.73 -9.85
N ARG A 167 -29.98 -4.16 -10.81
CA ARG A 167 -30.54 -3.25 -11.80
C ARG A 167 -30.49 -3.87 -13.19
N ARG A 168 -31.51 -3.59 -14.01
CA ARG A 168 -31.56 -4.07 -15.41
C ARG A 168 -30.50 -3.34 -16.24
N GLY A 169 -29.94 -4.03 -17.23
CA GLY A 169 -28.95 -3.45 -18.15
C GLY A 169 -27.49 -3.51 -17.67
N GLN A 170 -27.26 -3.89 -16.42
CA GLN A 170 -25.91 -4.10 -15.88
C GLN A 170 -25.35 -5.47 -16.28
N ARG A 171 -24.14 -5.48 -16.81
CA ARG A 171 -23.36 -6.69 -17.10
C ARG A 171 -22.02 -6.61 -16.38
N VAL A 172 -21.57 -7.75 -15.87
CA VAL A 172 -20.26 -7.90 -15.22
C VAL A 172 -19.57 -9.07 -15.92
N GLU A 173 -18.36 -8.82 -16.37
CA GLU A 173 -17.55 -9.79 -17.11
C GLU A 173 -16.14 -9.81 -16.53
N THR A 174 -15.48 -10.97 -16.52
CA THR A 174 -14.06 -11.04 -16.19
C THR A 174 -13.25 -10.36 -17.29
N LEU A 175 -12.17 -9.65 -16.93
CA LEU A 175 -11.30 -8.98 -17.88
C LEU A 175 -10.81 -9.94 -18.97
N ALA A 176 -10.89 -9.50 -20.22
CA ALA A 176 -10.35 -10.14 -21.41
C ALA A 176 -9.98 -9.07 -22.44
N ASP A 177 -9.14 -9.38 -23.42
CA ASP A 177 -8.71 -8.40 -24.42
C ASP A 177 -9.89 -7.74 -25.15
N ALA A 178 -10.95 -8.51 -25.42
CA ALA A 178 -12.15 -8.03 -26.09
C ALA A 178 -12.93 -6.97 -25.29
N ASN A 179 -12.88 -6.99 -23.95
CA ASN A 179 -13.59 -6.02 -23.10
C ASN A 179 -12.67 -4.95 -22.49
N LEU A 180 -11.35 -5.14 -22.53
CA LEU A 180 -10.36 -4.15 -22.12
C LEU A 180 -10.46 -2.87 -22.94
N ALA A 181 -10.65 -2.96 -24.26
CA ALA A 181 -10.77 -1.80 -25.16
C ALA A 181 -12.00 -0.92 -24.87
N LEU A 182 -12.98 -1.43 -24.11
CA LEU A 182 -14.18 -0.70 -23.72
C LEU A 182 -13.92 0.23 -22.53
N LEU A 183 -12.87 -0.05 -21.75
CA LEU A 183 -12.52 0.75 -20.58
C LEU A 183 -11.89 2.09 -21.01
N PRO A 184 -12.10 3.16 -20.23
CA PRO A 184 -11.34 4.39 -20.40
C PRO A 184 -9.82 4.14 -20.37
N PRO A 185 -8.98 4.88 -21.10
CA PRO A 185 -7.54 4.62 -21.21
C PRO A 185 -6.82 4.44 -19.86
N ARG A 186 -7.14 5.29 -18.87
CA ARG A 186 -6.64 5.18 -17.49
C ARG A 186 -6.96 3.84 -16.85
N GLU A 187 -8.19 3.38 -17.01
CA GLU A 187 -8.64 2.12 -16.41
C GLU A 187 -8.10 0.90 -17.16
N GLN A 188 -7.75 1.04 -18.44
CA GLN A 188 -7.03 -0.02 -19.16
C GLN A 188 -5.66 -0.29 -18.55
N ALA A 189 -4.90 0.76 -18.22
CA ALA A 189 -3.60 0.60 -17.56
C ALA A 189 -3.76 -0.06 -16.19
N ILE A 190 -4.69 0.45 -15.36
CA ILE A 190 -5.00 -0.13 -14.05
C ILE A 190 -5.39 -1.60 -14.20
N ALA A 191 -6.29 -1.94 -15.13
CA ALA A 191 -6.74 -3.29 -15.36
C ALA A 191 -5.60 -4.24 -15.77
N ARG A 192 -4.76 -3.84 -16.73
CA ARG A 192 -3.61 -4.65 -17.18
C ARG A 192 -2.62 -4.90 -16.04
N ASP A 193 -2.21 -3.83 -15.35
CA ASP A 193 -1.21 -3.91 -14.29
C ASP A 193 -1.69 -4.80 -13.14
N HIS A 194 -2.92 -4.57 -12.68
CA HIS A 194 -3.47 -5.29 -11.53
C HIS A 194 -3.79 -6.76 -11.86
N ALA A 195 -4.22 -7.06 -13.09
CA ALA A 195 -4.29 -8.45 -13.54
C ALA A 195 -2.91 -9.13 -13.48
N GLY A 196 -1.84 -8.43 -13.90
CA GLY A 196 -0.46 -8.89 -13.79
C GLY A 196 0.03 -9.10 -12.35
N TYR A 197 -0.52 -8.36 -11.38
CA TYR A 197 -0.22 -8.55 -9.95
C TYR A 197 -1.01 -9.71 -9.31
N GLY A 198 -1.93 -10.33 -10.06
CA GLY A 198 -2.78 -11.44 -9.59
C GLY A 198 -4.10 -10.97 -8.98
N CYS A 199 -4.53 -9.73 -9.22
CA CYS A 199 -5.88 -9.30 -8.88
C CYS A 199 -6.90 -9.91 -9.84
N LEU A 200 -8.12 -10.16 -9.34
CA LEU A 200 -9.27 -10.39 -10.20
C LEU A 200 -9.77 -9.05 -10.71
N VAL A 201 -9.75 -8.86 -12.03
CA VAL A 201 -10.27 -7.65 -12.68
C VAL A 201 -11.59 -7.98 -13.37
N LEU A 202 -12.61 -7.19 -13.07
CA LEU A 202 -13.94 -7.28 -13.65
C LEU A 202 -14.24 -6.01 -14.44
N VAL A 203 -14.96 -6.15 -15.55
CA VAL A 203 -15.47 -5.06 -16.37
C VAL A 203 -16.97 -4.96 -16.15
N CYS A 204 -17.40 -3.85 -15.58
CA CYS A 204 -18.80 -3.51 -15.33
C CYS A 204 -19.34 -2.65 -16.46
N ARG A 205 -20.39 -3.09 -17.15
CA ARG A 205 -20.95 -2.44 -18.34
C ARG A 205 -22.43 -2.12 -18.21
N GLU A 206 -22.79 -0.89 -18.55
CA GLU A 206 -24.17 -0.43 -18.64
C GLU A 206 -24.31 0.46 -19.89
N GLY A 207 -25.06 -0.02 -20.88
CA GLY A 207 -25.11 0.62 -22.19
C GLY A 207 -23.73 0.72 -22.84
N ASN A 208 -23.33 1.94 -23.20
CA ASN A 208 -22.01 2.25 -23.80
C ASN A 208 -20.94 2.59 -22.76
N ALA A 209 -21.28 2.65 -21.47
CA ALA A 209 -20.32 2.91 -20.41
C ALA A 209 -19.73 1.59 -19.89
N ALA A 210 -18.41 1.58 -19.67
CA ALA A 210 -17.71 0.51 -19.00
C ALA A 210 -16.77 1.07 -17.93
N GLN A 211 -16.57 0.33 -16.86
CA GLN A 211 -15.63 0.66 -15.79
C GLN A 211 -14.98 -0.60 -15.22
N ALA A 212 -13.76 -0.46 -14.74
CA ALA A 212 -13.00 -1.52 -14.11
C ALA A 212 -13.33 -1.62 -12.62
N VAL A 213 -13.42 -2.86 -12.14
CA VAL A 213 -13.45 -3.22 -10.72
C VAL A 213 -12.30 -4.17 -10.48
N VAL A 214 -11.38 -3.79 -9.58
CA VAL A 214 -10.21 -4.59 -9.25
C VAL A 214 -10.36 -5.13 -7.84
N LEU A 215 -10.18 -6.44 -7.72
CA LEU A 215 -10.37 -7.20 -6.50
C LEU A 215 -9.09 -7.94 -6.14
N GLN A 216 -8.53 -7.66 -4.97
CA GLN A 216 -7.36 -8.38 -4.45
C GLN A 216 -7.84 -9.61 -3.65
N PRO A 217 -7.32 -10.83 -3.93
CA PRO A 217 -7.58 -11.99 -3.11
C PRO A 217 -7.30 -11.71 -1.63
N HIS A 218 -8.23 -12.10 -0.77
CA HIS A 218 -8.16 -11.90 0.69
C HIS A 218 -8.69 -13.14 1.41
N ARG A 219 -8.41 -13.28 2.70
CA ARG A 219 -8.86 -14.43 3.51
C ARG A 219 -9.38 -13.96 4.85
N ILE A 220 -10.46 -14.56 5.31
CA ILE A 220 -11.02 -14.33 6.65
C ILE A 220 -11.20 -15.61 7.43
N LYS A 221 -11.09 -15.53 8.76
CA LYS A 221 -11.51 -16.62 9.64
C LYS A 221 -13.04 -16.75 9.58
N ALA A 222 -13.54 -17.96 9.35
CA ALA A 222 -14.98 -18.24 9.35
C ALA A 222 -15.62 -17.89 10.71
N LEU A 223 -14.91 -18.19 11.79
CA LEU A 223 -15.29 -17.94 13.18
C LEU A 223 -14.14 -17.19 13.88
N PRO A 224 -14.18 -15.84 13.92
CA PRO A 224 -13.06 -15.02 14.42
C PRO A 224 -12.64 -15.32 15.86
N ARG A 225 -13.59 -15.82 16.68
CA ARG A 225 -13.37 -16.16 18.10
C ARG A 225 -12.67 -17.50 18.32
N TRP A 226 -12.54 -18.33 17.29
CA TRP A 226 -11.92 -19.64 17.39
C TRP A 226 -10.55 -19.64 16.70
N SER A 227 -9.50 -19.93 17.47
CA SER A 227 -8.11 -19.87 16.99
C SER A 227 -7.87 -20.79 15.80
N ALA A 228 -8.44 -22.00 15.83
CA ALA A 228 -8.35 -23.04 14.81
C ALA A 228 -9.40 -22.91 13.69
N SER A 229 -10.12 -21.79 13.60
CA SER A 229 -11.15 -21.61 12.57
C SER A 229 -10.55 -21.65 11.15
N PRO A 230 -11.18 -22.39 10.21
CA PRO A 230 -10.74 -22.39 8.82
C PRO A 230 -10.86 -20.99 8.22
N THR A 231 -9.99 -20.71 7.25
CA THR A 231 -10.05 -19.45 6.51
C THR A 231 -10.86 -19.60 5.22
N LEU A 232 -11.79 -18.68 4.99
CA LEU A 232 -12.59 -18.60 3.78
C LEU A 232 -11.98 -17.59 2.82
N PRO A 233 -11.95 -17.90 1.51
CA PRO A 233 -11.54 -16.94 0.50
C PRO A 233 -12.59 -15.83 0.38
N CYS A 234 -12.12 -14.60 0.23
CA CYS A 234 -12.94 -13.46 -0.13
C CYS A 234 -12.10 -12.50 -0.98
N TYR A 235 -12.65 -11.34 -1.31
CA TYR A 235 -11.91 -10.30 -1.99
C TYR A 235 -11.93 -9.00 -1.18
N GLN A 236 -10.91 -8.18 -1.36
CA GLN A 236 -10.90 -6.77 -1.01
C GLN A 236 -11.05 -5.96 -2.30
N LEU A 237 -12.01 -5.04 -2.35
CA LEU A 237 -12.06 -4.04 -3.41
C LEU A 237 -10.86 -3.10 -3.27
N VAL A 238 -10.04 -3.01 -4.31
CA VAL A 238 -8.85 -2.14 -4.35
C VAL A 238 -8.94 -1.03 -5.39
N TYR A 239 -9.83 -1.15 -6.37
CA TYR A 239 -10.16 -0.07 -7.29
C TYR A 239 -11.57 -0.27 -7.87
N GLY A 240 -12.29 0.81 -8.07
CA GLY A 240 -13.60 0.81 -8.71
C GLY A 240 -14.39 2.07 -8.37
N PRO A 241 -15.70 2.09 -8.70
CA PRO A 241 -16.57 3.17 -8.27
C PRO A 241 -16.62 3.24 -6.74
N ALA A 242 -16.91 4.43 -6.21
CA ALA A 242 -17.05 4.68 -4.78
C ALA A 242 -18.50 5.01 -4.39
N GLY A 243 -18.80 4.94 -3.10
CA GLY A 243 -20.06 5.40 -2.52
C GLY A 243 -21.30 4.78 -3.14
N GLU A 244 -22.30 5.61 -3.46
CA GLU A 244 -23.56 5.13 -4.05
C GLU A 244 -23.36 4.44 -5.39
N THR A 245 -22.43 4.93 -6.23
CA THR A 245 -22.17 4.32 -7.54
C THR A 245 -21.74 2.87 -7.35
N LEU A 246 -20.86 2.59 -6.38
CA LEU A 246 -20.50 1.21 -6.03
C LEU A 246 -21.72 0.41 -5.56
N GLY A 247 -22.52 0.98 -4.66
CA GLY A 247 -23.74 0.36 -4.15
C GLY A 247 -24.68 -0.14 -5.25
N ARG A 248 -24.78 0.60 -6.36
CA ARG A 248 -25.58 0.24 -7.55
C ARG A 248 -25.05 -0.98 -8.29
N TRP A 249 -23.76 -1.27 -8.20
CA TRP A 249 -23.10 -2.37 -8.91
C TRP A 249 -22.96 -3.65 -8.07
N LEU A 250 -23.05 -3.54 -6.75
CA LEU A 250 -22.80 -4.67 -5.86
C LEU A 250 -23.74 -5.86 -6.11
N GLY A 251 -25.01 -5.63 -6.46
CA GLY A 251 -25.92 -6.73 -6.80
C GLY A 251 -25.43 -7.57 -7.99
N ALA A 252 -24.95 -6.93 -9.05
CA ALA A 252 -24.43 -7.61 -10.25
C ALA A 252 -23.05 -8.23 -9.98
N LEU A 253 -22.14 -7.48 -9.35
CA LEU A 253 -20.81 -7.94 -8.94
C LEU A 253 -20.91 -9.19 -8.05
N GLY A 254 -21.75 -9.15 -7.03
CA GLY A 254 -21.87 -10.24 -6.07
C GLY A 254 -22.39 -11.53 -6.68
N ARG A 255 -23.33 -11.46 -7.64
CA ARG A 255 -23.81 -12.65 -8.36
C ARG A 255 -22.74 -13.20 -9.29
N HIS A 256 -21.99 -12.34 -9.99
CA HIS A 256 -20.85 -12.77 -10.79
C HIS A 256 -19.82 -13.50 -9.91
N LEU A 257 -19.42 -12.90 -8.80
CA LEU A 257 -18.48 -13.49 -7.85
C LEU A 257 -18.97 -14.81 -7.25
N LEU A 258 -20.25 -14.87 -6.86
CA LEU A 258 -20.83 -16.08 -6.28
C LEU A 258 -20.89 -17.21 -7.32
N PHE A 259 -21.44 -16.96 -8.51
CA PHE A 259 -21.69 -18.01 -9.50
C PHE A 259 -20.47 -18.41 -10.32
N ARG A 260 -19.50 -17.50 -10.52
CA ARG A 260 -18.30 -17.78 -11.33
C ARG A 260 -17.05 -18.07 -10.50
N HIS A 261 -17.00 -17.58 -9.26
CA HIS A 261 -15.82 -17.72 -8.41
C HIS A 261 -16.10 -18.35 -7.05
N GLY A 262 -17.36 -18.66 -6.72
CA GLY A 262 -17.72 -19.23 -5.41
C GLY A 262 -17.46 -18.28 -4.24
N ILE A 263 -17.38 -16.97 -4.48
CA ILE A 263 -17.04 -15.98 -3.45
C ILE A 263 -18.29 -15.21 -3.01
N PRO A 264 -18.81 -15.47 -1.80
CA PRO A 264 -20.02 -14.81 -1.30
C PRO A 264 -19.76 -13.46 -0.61
N LEU A 265 -18.50 -13.18 -0.24
CA LEU A 265 -18.14 -12.06 0.62
C LEU A 265 -17.10 -11.14 -0.01
N LEU A 266 -17.26 -9.85 0.23
CA LEU A 266 -16.39 -8.78 -0.28
C LEU A 266 -16.14 -7.73 0.81
N PHE A 267 -14.87 -7.35 1.01
CA PHE A 267 -14.53 -6.16 1.79
C PHE A 267 -14.47 -4.92 0.93
N LEU A 268 -15.04 -3.85 1.48
CA LEU A 268 -15.07 -2.52 0.89
C LEU A 268 -14.62 -1.53 1.96
N ASP A 269 -13.71 -0.63 1.63
CA ASP A 269 -13.46 0.51 2.52
C ASP A 269 -14.70 1.43 2.49
N ALA A 270 -15.12 1.90 3.66
CA ALA A 270 -16.35 2.69 3.80
C ALA A 270 -16.30 3.60 5.02
N ASN A 271 -17.12 4.67 5.01
CA ASN A 271 -17.30 5.58 6.14
C ASN A 271 -18.62 5.34 6.89
N GLY A 272 -19.26 4.20 6.64
CA GLY A 272 -20.54 3.83 7.24
C GLY A 272 -21.23 2.69 6.48
N PRO A 273 -22.42 2.28 6.93
CA PRO A 273 -23.29 1.40 6.14
C PRO A 273 -23.59 2.02 4.78
N MET A 274 -23.64 1.19 3.73
CA MET A 274 -23.97 1.66 2.38
C MET A 274 -25.44 1.36 2.05
N PRO A 275 -26.24 2.34 1.63
CA PRO A 275 -27.65 2.13 1.29
C PRO A 275 -27.84 1.04 0.22
N GLY A 276 -28.77 0.11 0.47
CA GLY A 276 -29.11 -0.96 -0.46
C GLY A 276 -28.09 -2.11 -0.53
N VAL A 277 -27.08 -2.11 0.33
CA VAL A 277 -26.06 -3.14 0.41
C VAL A 277 -26.26 -3.99 1.64
N VAL A 278 -26.39 -5.30 1.44
CA VAL A 278 -26.47 -6.26 2.55
C VAL A 278 -25.07 -6.51 3.07
N GLY A 279 -24.84 -6.23 4.35
CA GLY A 279 -23.53 -6.43 4.97
C GLY A 279 -23.44 -5.79 6.35
N ARG A 280 -22.26 -5.93 6.96
CA ARG A 280 -21.95 -5.33 8.26
C ARG A 280 -20.81 -4.34 8.13
N TYR A 281 -21.09 -3.08 8.44
CA TYR A 281 -20.04 -2.08 8.63
C TYR A 281 -19.33 -2.33 9.96
N ILE A 282 -18.00 -2.27 9.92
CA ILE A 282 -17.13 -2.42 11.08
C ILE A 282 -16.30 -1.14 11.16
N HIS A 283 -16.72 -0.26 12.06
CA HIS A 283 -15.98 0.96 12.36
C HIS A 283 -14.58 0.64 12.88
N ASP A 284 -13.60 1.47 12.55
CA ASP A 284 -12.21 1.39 12.98
C ASP A 284 -11.46 0.11 12.54
N ARG A 285 -12.09 -0.70 11.68
CA ARG A 285 -11.42 -1.81 10.99
C ARG A 285 -10.55 -1.23 9.88
N ALA A 286 -9.23 -1.36 10.05
CA ALA A 286 -8.24 -1.00 9.05
C ALA A 286 -8.48 0.39 8.41
N PRO A 287 -8.60 1.46 9.22
CA PRO A 287 -8.83 2.80 8.70
C PRO A 287 -7.69 3.26 7.79
N ARG A 288 -8.01 4.09 6.81
CA ARG A 288 -7.06 4.59 5.82
C ARG A 288 -6.85 6.08 5.98
N TYR A 289 -5.61 6.52 5.88
CA TYR A 289 -5.23 7.91 6.12
C TYR A 289 -4.53 8.50 4.91
N ALA A 290 -4.80 9.77 4.65
CA ALA A 290 -4.16 10.55 3.61
C ALA A 290 -3.67 11.90 4.15
N LYS A 291 -2.61 12.43 3.53
CA LYS A 291 -2.08 13.77 3.77
C LYS A 291 -1.55 14.34 2.46
N GLY A 292 -2.11 15.45 2.00
CA GLY A 292 -1.63 16.16 0.81
C GLY A 292 -2.71 17.00 0.15
N PRO A 293 -2.41 17.61 -1.00
CA PRO A 293 -3.29 18.57 -1.65
C PRO A 293 -4.43 17.90 -2.44
N HIS A 294 -4.25 16.66 -2.91
CA HIS A 294 -5.25 15.96 -3.72
C HIS A 294 -6.07 14.98 -2.88
N PRO A 295 -7.42 14.97 -3.04
CA PRO A 295 -8.30 14.04 -2.33
C PRO A 295 -8.08 12.60 -2.82
N VAL A 296 -8.38 11.64 -1.95
CA VAL A 296 -8.23 10.21 -2.24
C VAL A 296 -9.62 9.57 -2.21
N PRO A 297 -10.06 8.92 -3.29
CA PRO A 297 -11.33 8.21 -3.29
C PRO A 297 -11.35 7.08 -2.25
N VAL A 298 -12.48 6.94 -1.55
CA VAL A 298 -12.72 5.83 -0.64
C VAL A 298 -12.64 4.51 -1.43
N GLY A 299 -11.82 3.57 -0.95
CA GLY A 299 -11.65 2.26 -1.57
C GLY A 299 -10.65 2.22 -2.73
N ASP A 300 -10.02 3.35 -3.10
CA ASP A 300 -8.89 3.34 -4.01
C ASP A 300 -7.61 2.96 -3.25
N LEU A 301 -7.24 1.69 -3.39
CA LEU A 301 -6.01 1.07 -2.90
C LEU A 301 -5.11 0.66 -4.08
N SER A 302 -5.36 1.18 -5.29
CA SER A 302 -4.57 0.83 -6.47
C SER A 302 -3.11 1.26 -6.30
N TYR A 303 -2.21 0.38 -6.74
CA TYR A 303 -0.74 0.53 -6.63
C TYR A 303 -0.20 0.77 -5.20
N THR A 304 -0.97 0.39 -4.18
CA THR A 304 -0.52 0.43 -2.78
C THR A 304 0.14 -0.89 -2.37
N GLU A 305 0.65 -0.93 -1.15
CA GLU A 305 1.24 -2.12 -0.55
C GLU A 305 0.28 -3.33 -0.52
N GLN A 306 -1.03 -3.08 -0.39
CA GLN A 306 -2.06 -4.12 -0.40
C GLN A 306 -2.06 -4.91 -1.72
N VAL A 307 -1.73 -4.26 -2.84
CA VAL A 307 -1.71 -4.89 -4.17
C VAL A 307 -0.33 -5.44 -4.48
N LEU A 308 0.72 -4.64 -4.23
CA LEU A 308 2.07 -4.98 -4.65
C LEU A 308 2.68 -6.10 -3.79
N PHE A 309 2.51 -6.02 -2.47
CA PHE A 309 3.01 -7.02 -1.53
C PHE A 309 1.92 -8.05 -1.17
N GLY A 310 0.68 -7.61 -0.99
CA GLY A 310 -0.42 -8.48 -0.57
C GLY A 310 -0.44 -8.75 0.94
N GLU A 311 -1.28 -9.70 1.35
CA GLU A 311 -1.43 -10.18 2.74
C GLU A 311 -0.71 -11.48 3.08
#